data_AF-A0A2U1W1H9-F1
#
_entry.id   AF-A0A2U1W1H9-F1
#
_cell.length_a   1.000
_cell.length_b   1.000
_cell.length_c   1.000
_cell.angle_alpha   90.00
_cell.angle_beta   90.00
_cell.angle_gamma   90.00
#
_symmetry.space_group_name_H-M   'P 1'
#
loop_
_entity.id
_entity.type
_entity.pdbx_description
1 polymer ?
#
loop_
_entity_poly.entity_id
_entity_poly.type
_entity_poly.pdbx_seq_one_letter_code
_entity_poly.pdbx_strand_id
1 'polypeptide(L)' 'MNRLPVQTWRCRVAALLDDPVAAAVLRRDGLTRESVFAQMEPIARWLQRTAPAPVHERQDAA' A
#
# COMPACT_ATOMS: atom_id res chain seq x y z
N MET A 1 12.50 21.43 5.47
CA MET A 1 12.69 20.16 4.76
C MET A 1 11.75 19.11 5.34
N ASN A 2 10.51 19.02 4.81
CA ASN A 2 9.58 17.96 5.20
C ASN A 2 9.88 16.72 4.35
N ARG A 3 10.75 15.83 4.83
CA ARG A 3 10.85 14.48 4.27
C ARG A 3 9.58 13.74 4.68
N LEU A 4 8.54 13.81 3.85
CA LEU A 4 7.39 12.93 4.00
C LEU A 4 7.91 11.49 4.02
N PRO A 5 7.49 10.65 4.98
CA PRO A 5 7.95 9.27 5.04
C PRO A 5 7.68 8.60 3.69
N VAL A 6 8.67 7.87 3.17
CA VAL A 6 8.53 7.06 1.97
C VAL A 6 7.29 6.19 2.17
N GLN A 7 6.21 6.52 1.46
CA GLN A 7 4.96 5.78 1.56
C GLN A 7 5.19 4.40 0.95
N THR A 8 5.33 3.40 1.80
CA THR A 8 5.41 2.01 1.37
C THR A 8 4.01 1.50 1.00
N TRP A 9 3.93 0.46 0.18
CA TRP A 9 2.68 -0.24 -0.09
C TRP A 9 1.96 -0.63 1.21
N ARG A 10 2.72 -1.02 2.24
CA ARG A 10 2.20 -1.40 3.55
C ARG A 10 1.49 -0.23 4.25
N CYS A 11 2.01 0.99 4.13
CA CYS A 11 1.36 2.20 4.66
C CYS A 11 0.04 2.51 3.93
N ARG A 12 0.02 2.38 2.60
CA ARG A 12 -1.19 2.61 1.80
C ARG A 12 -2.29 1.60 2.11
N VAL A 13 -1.92 0.33 2.20
CA VAL A 13 -2.84 -0.75 2.60
C VAL A 13 -3.32 -0.52 4.01
N ALA A 14 -2.45 -0.17 4.96
CA ALA A 14 -2.85 0.14 6.33
C ALA A 14 -3.92 1.24 6.38
N ALA A 15 -3.73 2.35 5.65
CA ALA A 15 -4.69 3.44 5.60
C ALA A 15 -6.05 3.00 4.99
N LEU A 16 -6.03 2.14 3.97
CA LEU A 16 -7.26 1.58 3.40
C LEU A 16 -7.99 0.67 4.40
N LEU A 17 -7.26 -0.10 5.19
CA LEU A 17 -7.84 -1.01 6.19
C LEU A 17 -8.38 -0.26 7.43
N ASP A 18 -7.97 0.98 7.63
CA ASP A 18 -8.52 1.87 8.67
C ASP A 18 -9.86 2.51 8.22
N ASP A 19 -10.24 2.39 6.95
CA ASP A 19 -11.56 2.80 6.47
C ASP A 19 -12.67 1.90 7.05
N PRO A 20 -13.74 2.47 7.61
CA PRO A 20 -14.79 1.69 8.29
C PRO A 20 -15.57 0.77 7.35
N VAL A 21 -15.72 1.14 6.06
CA VAL A 21 -16.39 0.30 5.06
C VAL A 21 -15.49 -0.87 4.69
N ALA A 22 -14.20 -0.62 4.45
CA ALA A 22 -13.23 -1.68 4.18
C ALA A 22 -13.14 -2.66 5.36
N ALA A 23 -13.06 -2.16 6.60
CA ALA A 23 -13.05 -2.99 7.80
C ALA A 23 -14.34 -3.82 7.97
N ALA A 24 -15.50 -3.27 7.59
CA ALA A 24 -16.76 -4.00 7.62
C ALA A 24 -16.80 -5.14 6.57
N VAL A 25 -16.34 -4.87 5.35
CA VAL A 25 -16.25 -5.88 4.28
C VAL A 25 -15.31 -7.01 4.68
N LEU A 26 -14.14 -6.70 5.22
CA LEU A 26 -13.17 -7.72 5.65
C LEU A 26 -13.72 -8.61 6.76
N ARG A 27 -14.40 -8.02 7.76
CA ARG A 27 -15.04 -8.80 8.83
C ARG A 27 -16.14 -9.72 8.29
N ARG A 28 -16.95 -9.24 7.35
CA ARG A 28 -17.98 -10.05 6.68
C ARG A 28 -17.36 -11.28 5.99
N ASP A 29 -16.20 -11.07 5.37
CA ASP A 29 -15.51 -12.11 4.61
C ASP A 29 -14.55 -12.95 5.48
N GLY A 30 -14.54 -12.74 6.81
CA GLY A 30 -13.70 -13.49 7.75
C GLY A 30 -12.20 -13.18 7.65
N LEU A 31 -11.85 -12.04 7.04
CA LEU A 31 -10.47 -11.62 6.82
C LEU A 31 -9.97 -10.74 7.96
N THR A 32 -8.71 -10.94 8.35
CA THR A 32 -8.02 -10.10 9.31
C THR A 32 -7.02 -9.18 8.61
N ARG A 33 -6.59 -8.14 9.31
CA ARG A 33 -5.58 -7.21 8.81
C ARG A 33 -4.28 -7.94 8.44
N GLU A 34 -3.90 -8.92 9.26
CA GLU A 34 -2.72 -9.75 9.07
C GLU A 34 -2.84 -10.63 7.82
N SER A 35 -4.03 -11.21 7.58
CA SER A 35 -4.24 -12.05 6.39
C SER A 35 -4.18 -11.25 5.10
N VAL A 36 -4.67 -10.00 5.09
CA VAL A 36 -4.53 -9.09 3.95
C VAL A 36 -3.05 -8.77 3.69
N PHE A 37 -2.28 -8.42 4.73
CA PHE A 37 -0.86 -8.14 4.57
C PHE A 37 -0.08 -9.35 4.08
N ALA A 38 -0.36 -10.55 4.60
CA ALA A 38 0.30 -11.78 4.19
C ALA A 38 0.06 -12.09 2.70
N GLN A 39 -1.14 -11.81 2.19
CA GLN A 39 -1.48 -12.01 0.79
C GLN A 39 -0.83 -10.97 -0.14
N MET A 40 -0.67 -9.73 0.32
CA MET A 40 -0.09 -8.65 -0.49
C MET A 40 1.45 -8.67 -0.51
N GLU A 41 2.10 -9.17 0.54
CA GLU A 41 3.56 -9.27 0.67
C GLU A 41 4.27 -9.90 -0.57
N PRO A 42 3.85 -11.07 -1.11
CA PRO A 42 4.52 -11.66 -2.26
C PRO A 42 4.41 -10.79 -3.52
N ILE A 43 3.26 -10.14 -3.73
CA ILE A 43 3.02 -9.23 -4.86
C ILE A 43 3.92 -8.01 -4.72
N ALA A 44 3.98 -7.43 -3.52
CA ALA A 44 4.83 -6.27 -3.24
C ALA A 44 6.32 -6.59 -3.44
N ARG A 45 6.78 -7.78 -3.00
CA ARG A 45 8.15 -8.24 -3.24
C ARG A 45 8.44 -8.50 -4.71
N TRP A 46 7.48 -9.03 -5.45
CA TRP A 46 7.61 -9.22 -6.89
C TRP A 46 7.70 -7.86 -7.60
N LEU A 47 6.83 -6.91 -7.27
CA LEU A 47 6.88 -5.56 -7.82
C LEU A 47 8.20 -4.86 -7.48
N GLN A 48 8.71 -4.97 -6.26
CA GLN A 48 10.02 -4.40 -5.89
C GLN A 48 11.18 -4.97 -6.71
N ARG A 49 11.10 -6.24 -7.11
CA ARG A 49 12.16 -6.89 -7.92
C ARG A 49 12.05 -6.61 -9.41
N THR A 50 10.85 -6.34 -9.90
CA THR A 50 10.56 -6.30 -11.34
C THR A 50 10.16 -4.91 -11.84
N ALA A 51 9.82 -3.98 -10.93
CA ALA A 51 9.46 -2.63 -11.31
C ALA A 51 10.71 -1.86 -11.76
N PRO A 52 10.69 -1.20 -12.94
CA PRO A 52 11.65 -0.16 -13.24
C PRO A 52 11.56 0.94 -12.18
N ALA A 53 12.69 1.58 -11.87
CA ALA A 53 12.77 2.64 -10.87
C ALA A 53 11.60 3.64 -11.02
N PRO A 54 10.98 4.09 -9.92
CA PRO A 54 9.83 4.97 -9.99
C PRO A 54 10.21 6.22 -10.77
N VAL A 55 9.61 6.37 -11.95
CA VAL A 55 9.67 7.59 -12.76
C VAL A 55 9.05 8.67 -11.88
N HIS A 56 9.90 9.48 -11.23
CA HIS A 56 9.46 10.76 -10.71
C HIS A 56 9.24 11.61 -11.95
N GLU A 57 8.03 11.53 -12.52
CA GLU A 57 7.56 12.50 -13.51
C GLU A 57 7.79 13.89 -12.91
N ARG A 58 8.62 14.67 -13.59
CA ARG A 58 8.97 16.02 -13.18
C ARG A 58 7.70 16.85 -13.06
N GLN A 59 7.32 17.23 -11.85
CA GLN A 59 6.54 18.44 -11.65
C GLN A 59 7.49 19.64 -11.72
N ASP A 60 8.03 19.91 -12.91
CA ASP A 60 8.57 21.21 -13.28
C ASP A 60 7.63 21.77 -14.35
N ALA A 61 6.53 22.36 -13.89
CA ALA A 61 5.68 23.20 -14.71
C ALA A 61 5.01 24.26 -13.82
N ALA A 62 5.73 25.36 -13.59
CA ALA A 62 5.23 26.74 -13.49
C ALA A 62 6.41 27.69 -13.33
#